data_AF-A0A2T4AMI2-F1
#
_entry.id   AF-A0A2T4AMI2-F1
#
_cell.length_a   1.000
_cell.length_b   1.000
_cell.length_c   1.000
_cell.angle_alpha   90.00
_cell.angle_beta   90.00
_cell.angle_gamma   90.00
#
_symmetry.space_group_name_H-M   'P 1'
#
loop_
_entity.id
_entity.type
_entity.pdbx_description
1 polymer ?
#
loop_
_entity_poly.entity_id
_entity_poly.type
_entity_poly.pdbx_seq_one_letter_code
_entity_poly.pdbx_strand_id
1 'polypeptide(L)'
;MGGVPSIPTDRTQTVQVIGAGYSRTGTVSMALALERLLGEPVMHGGTQLFSREDAYVKLWCDAFANRDNKPVLMKLLREATAGFAAVTDVPTNAFIAEMVELYPDAKVVLVTRDPDRWFNSMQTLLKDGYGSMSVLKMLLWPCPGWRWAPTWFRYLQIV
;
A
#
# COMPACT_ATOMS: atom_id res chain seq x y z
N MET A 1 14.20 3.72 -11.45
CA MET A 1 13.65 4.39 -10.25
C MET A 1 12.27 3.80 -10.01
N GLY A 2 11.92 3.45 -8.76
CA GLY A 2 10.77 2.61 -8.38
C GLY A 2 9.37 3.19 -8.72
N GLY A 3 9.09 3.39 -10.00
CA GLY A 3 7.81 3.83 -10.54
C GLY A 3 7.10 2.77 -11.38
N VAL A 4 7.65 1.56 -11.47
CA VAL A 4 6.99 0.41 -12.11
C VAL A 4 6.43 -0.46 -10.98
N PRO A 5 5.13 -0.81 -11.02
CA PRO A 5 4.59 -1.72 -10.02
C PRO A 5 5.18 -3.12 -10.21
N SER A 6 5.56 -3.73 -9.11
CA SER A 6 5.88 -5.14 -9.09
C SER A 6 4.59 -5.96 -9.25
N ILE A 7 4.57 -6.87 -10.22
CA ILE A 7 3.43 -7.73 -10.56
C ILE A 7 3.90 -9.18 -10.44
N PRO A 8 3.61 -9.87 -9.32
CA PRO A 8 4.01 -11.25 -9.14
C PRO A 8 3.37 -12.17 -10.18
N THR A 9 4.18 -12.98 -10.86
CA THR A 9 3.71 -14.06 -11.74
C THR A 9 3.55 -15.37 -10.98
N ASP A 10 4.40 -15.62 -9.98
CA ASP A 10 4.25 -16.71 -9.04
C ASP A 10 3.45 -16.22 -7.82
N ARG A 11 2.31 -16.85 -7.57
CA ARG A 11 1.42 -16.53 -6.43
C ARG A 11 1.66 -17.41 -5.20
N THR A 12 2.59 -18.36 -5.27
CA THR A 12 2.95 -19.24 -4.15
C THR A 12 3.89 -18.57 -3.15
N GLN A 13 4.58 -17.51 -3.58
CA GLN A 13 5.45 -16.73 -2.71
C GLN A 13 4.68 -16.11 -1.53
N THR A 14 5.28 -16.24 -0.35
CA THR A 14 4.75 -15.72 0.91
C THR A 14 5.54 -14.51 1.40
N VAL A 15 4.89 -13.63 2.15
CA VAL A 15 5.53 -12.43 2.70
C VAL A 15 6.52 -12.84 3.78
N GLN A 16 7.78 -12.44 3.60
CA GLN A 16 8.90 -12.66 4.52
C GLN A 16 9.24 -11.39 5.32
N VAL A 17 8.94 -10.20 4.77
CA VAL A 17 9.21 -8.92 5.43
C VAL A 17 8.00 -7.99 5.34
N ILE A 18 7.56 -7.47 6.49
CA ILE A 18 6.49 -6.47 6.62
C ILE A 18 7.12 -5.13 6.99
N GLY A 19 7.05 -4.17 6.07
CA GLY A 19 7.45 -2.79 6.31
C GLY A 19 6.34 -2.01 7.02
N ALA A 20 6.56 -1.72 8.30
CA ALA A 20 5.61 -0.97 9.15
C ALA A 20 5.80 0.55 9.12
N GLY A 21 6.76 1.05 8.34
CA GLY A 21 7.01 2.49 8.20
C GLY A 21 5.82 3.23 7.57
N TYR A 22 5.54 4.43 8.06
CA TYR A 22 4.61 5.34 7.41
C TYR A 22 5.12 5.78 6.04
N SER A 23 4.19 6.21 5.18
CA SER A 23 4.57 6.91 3.95
C SER A 23 5.51 8.08 4.32
N ARG A 24 6.51 8.33 3.48
CA ARG A 24 7.52 9.40 3.67
C ARG A 24 8.59 9.14 4.74
N THR A 25 8.74 7.90 5.19
CA THR A 25 9.90 7.46 6.00
C THR A 25 10.99 6.72 5.20
N GLY A 26 10.91 6.74 3.86
CA GLY A 26 11.87 6.05 2.98
C GLY A 26 11.38 4.72 2.43
N THR A 27 10.06 4.51 2.37
CA THR A 27 9.40 3.27 1.91
C THR A 27 9.84 2.81 0.52
N VAL A 28 10.05 3.72 -0.43
CA VAL A 28 10.55 3.38 -1.78
C VAL A 28 11.96 2.80 -1.73
N SER A 29 12.86 3.43 -0.96
CA SER A 29 14.23 2.93 -0.79
C SER A 29 14.24 1.57 -0.09
N MET A 30 13.35 1.38 0.88
CA MET A 30 13.15 0.09 1.55
C MET A 30 12.68 -0.99 0.56
N ALA A 31 11.69 -0.70 -0.27
CA ALA A 31 11.20 -1.63 -1.28
C ALA A 31 12.33 -2.07 -2.23
N LEU A 32 13.08 -1.11 -2.78
CA LEU A 32 14.20 -1.39 -3.69
C LEU A 32 15.34 -2.16 -3.02
N ALA A 33 15.57 -1.97 -1.73
CA ALA A 33 16.56 -2.74 -0.98
C ALA A 33 16.08 -4.20 -0.80
N LEU A 34 14.81 -4.38 -0.43
CA LEU A 34 14.21 -5.70 -0.26
C LEU A 34 14.13 -6.49 -1.57
N GLU A 35 13.77 -5.86 -2.68
CA GLU A 35 13.80 -6.51 -4.01
C GLU A 35 15.19 -7.06 -4.33
N ARG A 36 16.25 -6.28 -4.03
CA ARG A 36 17.64 -6.71 -4.26
C ARG A 36 18.07 -7.82 -3.31
N LEU A 37 17.68 -7.76 -2.05
CA LEU A 37 18.09 -8.73 -1.03
C LEU A 37 17.35 -10.07 -1.17
N LEU A 38 16.08 -10.03 -1.52
CA LEU A 38 15.23 -11.21 -1.64
C LEU A 38 15.26 -11.81 -3.05
N GLY A 39 15.54 -11.00 -4.08
CA GLY A 39 15.45 -11.44 -5.47
C GLY A 39 14.02 -11.66 -5.95
N GLU A 40 13.03 -11.18 -5.19
CA GLU A 40 11.61 -11.50 -5.35
C GLU A 40 10.76 -10.22 -5.40
N PRO A 41 9.51 -10.29 -5.92
CA PRO A 41 8.58 -9.17 -5.97
C PRO A 41 8.32 -8.52 -4.60
N VAL A 42 8.39 -7.18 -4.54
CA VAL A 42 8.05 -6.39 -3.35
C VAL A 42 6.91 -5.43 -3.64
N MET A 43 5.95 -5.41 -2.73
CA MET A 43 4.81 -4.51 -2.80
C MET A 43 5.21 -3.12 -2.27
N HIS A 44 4.97 -2.06 -3.04
CA HIS A 44 5.10 -0.67 -2.59
C HIS A 44 3.85 0.14 -2.94
N GLY A 45 3.23 0.72 -1.91
CA GLY A 45 2.00 1.49 -2.02
C GLY A 45 1.82 2.42 -3.20
N GLY A 46 2.80 3.30 -3.40
CA GLY A 46 2.76 4.32 -4.44
C GLY A 46 2.71 3.72 -5.84
N THR A 47 3.42 2.61 -6.08
CA THR A 47 3.34 1.94 -7.39
C THR A 47 2.06 1.13 -7.52
N GLN A 48 1.61 0.48 -6.44
CA GLN A 48 0.51 -0.46 -6.48
C GLN A 48 -0.86 0.23 -6.58
N LEU A 49 -1.06 1.37 -5.93
CA LEU A 49 -2.35 2.08 -5.95
C LEU A 49 -2.54 2.96 -7.20
N PHE A 50 -1.44 3.37 -7.86
CA PHE A 50 -1.48 4.33 -8.96
C PHE A 50 -1.15 3.73 -10.33
N SER A 51 -0.60 2.51 -10.38
CA SER A 51 -0.08 1.93 -11.63
C SER A 51 -0.52 0.49 -11.90
N ARG A 52 -1.38 -0.10 -11.05
CA ARG A 52 -1.96 -1.44 -11.26
C ARG A 52 -3.31 -1.39 -11.95
N GLU A 53 -3.78 -2.57 -12.33
CA GLU A 53 -5.07 -2.80 -12.96
C GLU A 53 -6.22 -2.36 -12.04
N ASP A 54 -7.34 -1.91 -12.64
CA ASP A 54 -8.51 -1.41 -11.91
C ASP A 54 -9.00 -2.36 -10.81
N ALA A 55 -9.02 -3.66 -11.13
CA ALA A 55 -9.43 -4.71 -10.19
C ALA A 55 -8.51 -4.80 -8.96
N TYR A 56 -7.20 -4.62 -9.15
CA TYR A 56 -6.23 -4.67 -8.06
C TYR A 56 -6.35 -3.41 -7.16
N VAL A 57 -6.57 -2.24 -7.74
CA VAL A 57 -6.83 -1.02 -6.95
C VAL A 57 -8.15 -1.14 -6.19
N LYS A 58 -9.20 -1.67 -6.84
CA LYS A 58 -10.49 -1.96 -6.21
C LYS A 58 -10.37 -2.95 -5.05
N LEU A 59 -9.54 -4.00 -5.17
CA LEU A 59 -9.29 -4.97 -4.11
C LEU A 59 -8.84 -4.30 -2.81
N TRP A 60 -7.97 -3.29 -2.90
CA TRP A 60 -7.56 -2.51 -1.73
C TRP A 60 -8.66 -1.61 -1.18
N CYS A 61 -9.51 -1.03 -2.04
CA CYS A 61 -10.71 -0.32 -1.57
C CYS A 61 -11.67 -1.25 -0.82
N ASP A 62 -11.86 -2.48 -1.31
CA ASP A 62 -12.69 -3.48 -0.65
C ASP A 62 -12.08 -3.90 0.70
N ALA A 63 -10.75 -4.04 0.79
CA ALA A 63 -10.06 -4.34 2.04
C ALA A 63 -10.31 -3.25 3.11
N PHE A 64 -10.11 -1.97 2.76
CA PHE A 64 -10.42 -0.87 3.68
C PHE A 64 -11.91 -0.78 4.04
N ALA A 65 -12.81 -1.03 3.09
CA ALA A 65 -14.24 -1.02 3.36
C ALA A 65 -14.68 -2.14 4.33
N ASN A 66 -13.90 -3.23 4.40
CA ASN A 66 -14.14 -4.36 5.28
C ASN A 66 -13.21 -4.40 6.50
N ARG A 67 -12.59 -3.27 6.88
CA ARG A 67 -11.65 -3.20 8.01
C ARG A 67 -12.21 -3.77 9.33
N ASP A 68 -13.52 -3.66 9.55
CA ASP A 68 -14.19 -4.15 10.76
C ASP A 68 -14.78 -5.57 10.61
N ASN A 69 -14.66 -6.19 9.42
CA ASN A 69 -15.09 -7.56 9.13
C ASN A 69 -13.86 -8.46 8.92
N LYS A 70 -13.28 -8.93 10.03
CA LYS A 70 -12.00 -9.66 10.04
C LYS A 70 -11.94 -10.86 9.08
N PRO A 71 -12.94 -11.78 9.02
CA PRO A 71 -12.88 -12.90 8.07
C PRO A 71 -12.77 -12.47 6.60
N VAL A 72 -13.50 -11.41 6.21
CA VAL A 72 -13.46 -10.88 4.84
C VAL A 72 -12.14 -10.13 4.60
N LEU A 73 -11.73 -9.28 5.54
CA LEU A 73 -10.47 -8.54 5.48
C LEU A 73 -9.27 -9.48 5.29
N MET A 74 -9.17 -10.54 6.09
CA MET A 74 -8.05 -11.49 6.03
C MET A 74 -7.95 -12.19 4.67
N LYS A 75 -9.10 -12.48 4.03
CA LYS A 75 -9.13 -13.02 2.66
C LYS A 75 -8.64 -11.99 1.63
N LEU A 76 -9.11 -10.75 1.73
CA LEU A 76 -8.75 -9.67 0.80
C LEU A 76 -7.26 -9.30 0.93
N LEU A 77 -6.74 -9.21 2.15
CA LEU A 77 -5.32 -8.97 2.41
C LEU A 77 -4.46 -10.08 1.81
N ARG A 78 -4.78 -11.35 2.08
CA ARG A 78 -4.07 -12.50 1.50
C ARG A 78 -4.09 -12.47 -0.03
N GLU A 79 -5.22 -12.10 -0.64
CA GLU A 79 -5.33 -11.99 -2.09
C GLU A 79 -4.48 -10.84 -2.65
N ALA A 80 -4.45 -9.70 -1.95
CA ALA A 80 -3.75 -8.50 -2.37
C ALA A 80 -2.22 -8.61 -2.23
N THR A 81 -1.76 -9.40 -1.26
CA THR A 81 -0.33 -9.63 -0.97
C THR A 81 0.20 -10.95 -1.52
N ALA A 82 -0.63 -11.74 -2.22
CA ALA A 82 -0.20 -13.00 -2.85
C ALA A 82 0.92 -12.77 -3.87
N GLY A 83 1.99 -13.57 -3.78
CA GLY A 83 3.13 -13.51 -4.69
C GLY A 83 4.20 -12.48 -4.32
N PHE A 84 4.00 -11.69 -3.26
CA PHE A 84 5.00 -10.74 -2.78
C PHE A 84 5.84 -11.35 -1.66
N ALA A 85 7.17 -11.19 -1.75
CA ALA A 85 8.09 -11.58 -0.69
C ALA A 85 8.23 -10.52 0.40
N ALA A 86 7.88 -9.27 0.10
CA ALA A 86 7.81 -8.22 1.11
C ALA A 86 6.75 -7.18 0.76
N VAL A 87 6.32 -6.44 1.78
CA VAL A 87 5.37 -5.34 1.65
C VAL A 87 5.90 -4.06 2.30
N THR A 88 5.63 -2.91 1.72
CA THR A 88 6.06 -1.61 2.23
C THR A 88 5.02 -0.54 1.92
N ASP A 89 4.97 0.48 2.78
CA ASP A 89 4.06 1.62 2.66
C ASP A 89 2.57 1.27 2.95
N VAL A 90 1.72 2.28 2.84
CA VAL A 90 0.26 2.10 2.71
C VAL A 90 -0.02 1.33 1.43
N PRO A 91 -1.03 0.47 1.32
CA PRO A 91 -2.08 0.21 2.30
C PRO A 91 -1.72 -0.83 3.37
N THR A 92 -0.66 -1.63 3.18
CA THR A 92 -0.33 -2.76 4.07
C THR A 92 0.04 -2.34 5.49
N ASN A 93 0.70 -1.18 5.66
CA ASN A 93 1.06 -0.69 7.00
C ASN A 93 -0.16 -0.25 7.85
N ALA A 94 -1.36 -0.14 7.27
CA ALA A 94 -2.58 0.12 8.02
C ALA A 94 -3.14 -1.15 8.70
N PHE A 95 -2.62 -2.33 8.36
CA PHE A 95 -3.12 -3.63 8.78
C PHE A 95 -2.02 -4.49 9.42
N ILE A 96 -1.10 -3.89 10.19
CA ILE A 96 0.06 -4.63 10.74
C ILE A 96 -0.36 -5.83 11.59
N ALA A 97 -1.39 -5.69 12.42
CA ALA A 97 -1.85 -6.81 13.25
C ALA A 97 -2.34 -7.99 12.41
N GLU A 98 -3.13 -7.71 11.38
CA GLU A 98 -3.66 -8.70 10.44
C GLU A 98 -2.55 -9.31 9.57
N MET A 99 -1.59 -8.49 9.14
CA MET A 99 -0.44 -8.95 8.36
C MET A 99 0.46 -9.89 9.17
N VAL A 100 0.70 -9.60 10.44
CA VAL A 100 1.43 -10.49 11.35
C VAL A 100 0.66 -11.80 11.59
N GLU A 101 -0.67 -11.74 11.68
CA GLU A 101 -1.50 -12.94 11.80
C GLU A 101 -1.52 -13.78 10.51
N LEU A 102 -1.53 -13.14 9.34
CA LEU A 102 -1.47 -13.82 8.04
C LEU A 102 -0.11 -14.47 7.77
N TYR A 103 0.96 -13.83 8.23
CA TYR A 103 2.35 -14.19 7.95
C TYR A 103 3.17 -14.21 9.26
N PRO A 104 2.94 -15.20 10.14
CA PRO A 104 3.54 -15.24 11.48
C PRO A 104 5.08 -15.36 11.47
N ASP A 105 5.65 -15.91 10.41
CA ASP A 105 7.11 -16.07 10.25
C ASP A 105 7.78 -14.82 9.68
N ALA A 106 7.02 -13.84 9.19
CA ALA A 106 7.55 -12.63 8.58
C ALA A 106 8.22 -11.73 9.62
N LYS A 107 9.34 -11.11 9.22
CA LYS A 107 10.00 -10.09 10.04
C LYS A 107 9.31 -8.75 9.84
N VAL A 108 9.00 -8.06 10.94
CA VAL A 108 8.45 -6.70 10.89
C VAL A 108 9.59 -5.69 11.02
N VAL A 109 9.68 -4.75 10.08
CA VAL A 109 10.69 -3.69 10.07
C VAL A 109 10.01 -2.33 10.10
N LEU A 110 10.32 -1.54 11.13
CA LEU A 110 9.84 -0.17 11.28
C LEU A 110 10.96 0.82 10.96
N VAL A 111 10.85 1.48 9.80
CA VAL A 111 11.73 2.60 9.45
C VAL A 111 11.09 3.88 9.94
N THR A 112 11.77 4.58 10.85
CA THR A 112 11.32 5.83 11.44
C THR A 112 12.05 7.02 10.83
N ARG A 113 11.49 8.20 11.04
CA ARG A 113 12.05 9.49 10.66
C ARG A 113 11.73 10.48 11.76
N ASP A 114 12.59 11.49 11.91
CA ASP A 114 12.28 12.65 12.75
C ASP A 114 10.85 13.17 12.46
N PRO A 115 9.97 13.32 13.48
CA PRO A 115 8.57 13.65 13.29
C PRO A 115 8.33 14.95 12.53
N ASP A 116 9.09 16.00 12.82
CA ASP A 116 8.93 17.31 12.18
C ASP A 116 9.33 17.24 10.69
N ARG A 117 10.45 16.58 10.39
CA ARG A 117 10.89 16.34 9.01
C ARG A 117 9.91 15.45 8.24
N TRP A 118 9.33 14.44 8.91
CA TRP A 118 8.29 13.60 8.32
C TRP A 118 7.05 14.42 7.99
N PHE A 119 6.53 15.20 8.95
CA PHE A 119 5.34 16.01 8.78
C PHE A 119 5.51 17.04 7.67
N ASN A 120 6.64 17.76 7.63
CA ASN A 120 6.97 18.67 6.53
C ASN A 120 7.00 17.95 5.17
N SER A 121 7.53 16.73 5.13
CA SER A 121 7.55 15.90 3.92
C SER A 121 6.20 15.31 3.55
N MET A 122 5.26 15.18 4.49
CA MET A 122 3.90 14.72 4.26
C MET A 122 3.01 15.87 3.78
N GLN A 123 3.18 17.06 4.36
CA GLN A 123 2.44 18.27 3.97
C GLN A 123 2.55 18.58 2.48
N THR A 124 3.69 18.32 1.84
CA THR A 124 3.84 18.53 0.39
C THR A 124 2.89 17.65 -0.41
N LEU A 125 2.58 16.44 0.06
CA LEU A 125 1.59 15.57 -0.59
C LEU A 125 0.15 15.99 -0.29
N LEU A 126 -0.08 16.47 0.92
CA LEU A 126 -1.41 16.86 1.36
C LEU A 126 -1.86 18.16 0.68
N LYS A 127 -0.99 19.18 0.59
CA LYS A 127 -1.30 20.48 -0.02
C LYS A 127 -1.77 20.38 -1.48
N ASP A 128 -1.30 19.39 -2.22
CA ASP A 128 -1.64 19.18 -3.64
C ASP A 128 -2.88 18.29 -3.84
N GLY A 129 -3.43 17.69 -2.77
CA GLY A 129 -4.47 16.66 -2.84
C GLY A 129 -5.89 17.07 -2.45
N TYR A 130 -6.12 18.30 -1.95
CA TYR A 130 -7.40 18.72 -1.37
C TYR A 130 -8.38 19.38 -2.35
N GLY A 131 -8.46 18.88 -3.59
CA GLY A 131 -9.59 19.20 -4.45
C GLY A 131 -10.90 18.66 -3.88
N SER A 132 -12.05 19.16 -4.36
CA SER A 132 -13.35 18.56 -4.02
C SER A 132 -13.36 17.08 -4.43
N MET A 133 -13.43 16.17 -3.44
CA MET A 133 -13.41 14.72 -3.69
C MET A 133 -14.53 14.27 -4.63
N SER A 134 -15.66 14.98 -4.64
CA SER A 134 -16.76 14.75 -5.57
C SER A 134 -16.39 15.13 -7.01
N VAL A 135 -15.68 16.25 -7.20
CA VAL A 135 -15.18 16.67 -8.52
C VAL A 135 -14.10 15.71 -9.02
N LEU A 136 -13.17 15.31 -8.13
CA LEU A 136 -12.11 14.36 -8.47
C LEU A 136 -12.70 13.00 -8.88
N LYS A 137 -13.73 12.52 -8.17
CA LYS A 137 -14.44 11.28 -8.52
C LYS A 137 -15.09 11.36 -9.89
N MET A 138 -15.74 12.47 -10.22
CA MET A 138 -16.34 12.67 -11.54
C MET A 138 -15.27 12.71 -12.64
N LEU A 139 -14.17 13.43 -12.42
CA LEU A 139 -13.09 13.59 -13.40
C LEU A 139 -12.33 12.28 -13.65
N LEU A 140 -12.04 11.51 -12.60
CA LEU A 140 -11.26 10.27 -12.69
C LEU A 140 -12.12 9.04 -12.99
N TRP A 141 -13.45 9.14 -13.00
CA TRP A 141 -14.35 8.03 -13.30
C TRP A 141 -13.98 7.22 -14.57
N PRO A 142 -13.67 7.84 -15.73
CA PRO A 142 -13.31 7.10 -16.94
C PRO A 142 -11.90 6.48 -16.88
N CYS A 143 -11.06 6.82 -15.90
CA CYS A 143 -9.68 6.36 -15.80
C CYS A 143 -9.59 5.11 -14.91
N PRO A 144 -9.33 3.90 -15.46
CA PRO A 144 -9.13 2.69 -14.66
C PRO A 144 -8.01 2.86 -13.64
N GLY A 145 -8.18 2.28 -12.44
CA GLY A 145 -7.32 2.47 -11.28
C GLY A 145 -7.54 3.82 -10.61
N TRP A 146 -7.35 4.92 -11.35
CA TRP A 146 -7.48 6.30 -10.86
C TRP A 146 -8.89 6.67 -10.42
N ARG A 147 -9.94 6.04 -10.96
CA ARG A 147 -11.33 6.22 -10.50
C ARG A 147 -11.52 5.91 -9.01
N TRP A 148 -10.63 5.10 -8.45
CA TRP A 148 -10.63 4.70 -7.05
C TRP A 148 -9.83 5.67 -6.15
N ALA A 149 -9.09 6.63 -6.73
CA ALA A 149 -8.28 7.58 -5.98
C ALA A 149 -9.04 8.31 -4.86
N PRO A 150 -10.22 8.88 -5.10
CA PRO A 150 -10.99 9.51 -4.02
C PRO A 150 -11.39 8.54 -2.91
N THR A 151 -11.59 7.26 -3.24
CA THR A 151 -11.99 6.22 -2.27
C THR A 151 -10.82 5.87 -1.36
N TRP A 152 -9.63 5.59 -1.90
CA TRP A 152 -8.49 5.27 -1.05
C TRP A 152 -7.87 6.50 -0.38
N PHE A 153 -7.96 7.71 -0.97
CA PHE A 153 -7.59 8.95 -0.25
C PHE A 153 -8.37 9.13 1.05
N ARG A 154 -9.67 8.80 1.07
CA ARG A 154 -10.47 8.82 2.31
C ARG A 154 -9.89 7.92 3.39
N TYR A 155 -9.35 6.77 3.02
CA TYR A 155 -8.78 5.83 3.99
C TYR A 155 -7.35 6.21 4.41
N LEU A 156 -6.60 6.89 3.54
CA LEU A 156 -5.28 7.45 3.88
C LEU A 156 -5.35 8.67 4.81
N GLN A 157 -6.53 9.28 5.01
CA GLN A 157 -6.76 10.40 5.93
C GLN A 157 -6.78 10.00 7.42
N ILE A 158 -6.60 8.72 7.75
CA ILE A 158 -6.63 8.18 9.14
C ILE A 158 -5.20 7.97 9.69
N VAL A 159 -4.19 8.66 9.12
CA VAL A 159 -2.82 8.67 9.65
C VAL A 159 -2.52 10.01 10.31
#